data_AF-A0A6A5SB62-F1
#
_entry.id   AF-A0A6A5SB62-F1
#
_cell.length_a   1.000
_cell.length_b   1.000
_cell.length_c   1.000
_cell.angle_alpha   90.00
_cell.angle_beta   90.00
_cell.angle_gamma   90.00
#
_symmetry.space_group_name_H-M   'P 1'
#
loop_
_entity.id
_entity.type
_entity.pdbx_description
1 polymer ?
#
loop_
_entity_poly.entity_id
_entity_poly.type
_entity_poly.pdbx_seq_one_letter_code
_entity_poly.pdbx_strand_id
1 'polypeptide(L)'
;MAAVKDPSSKEAKELSTAFHSLQTQNQKEAQEEEVYPGAGRAKREHWWCNVFTLSKVKEAQFIKRIKQQDREAKILGKAEDRQRKAEATALKQKEKEQAKVAREEAKKVRDTEKAVKATVRARKRYEAEAAKAQKAANLSKKGTAIVQQKSRPKPKPKRSASQLQGGGDRGEGQSQPPQKASRTQTIRAPERYSE
;
A
#
# COMPACT_ATOMS: atom_id res chain seq x y z
N MET A 1 5.81 -64.96 -72.87
CA MET A 1 5.78 -66.20 -72.08
C MET A 1 5.75 -65.80 -70.61
N ALA A 2 4.63 -65.98 -69.92
CA ALA A 2 4.49 -65.67 -68.49
C ALA A 2 4.72 -66.96 -67.69
N ALA A 3 5.69 -66.93 -66.77
CA ALA A 3 6.05 -68.06 -65.93
C ALA A 3 4.85 -68.51 -65.08
N VAL A 4 4.44 -69.76 -65.24
CA VAL A 4 3.47 -70.43 -64.37
C VAL A 4 4.09 -70.45 -62.98
N LYS A 5 3.50 -69.69 -62.05
CA LYS A 5 4.00 -69.51 -60.70
C LYS A 5 3.66 -70.77 -59.91
N ASP A 6 4.66 -71.62 -59.68
CA ASP A 6 4.49 -72.91 -59.01
C ASP A 6 3.78 -72.75 -57.65
N PRO A 7 2.68 -73.48 -57.38
CA PRO A 7 1.95 -73.43 -56.11
C PRO A 7 2.72 -74.10 -54.94
N SER A 8 3.99 -74.44 -55.14
CA SER A 8 4.84 -75.18 -54.20
C SER A 8 6.03 -74.34 -53.70
N SER A 9 5.85 -73.04 -53.47
CA SER A 9 6.79 -72.30 -52.62
C SER A 9 6.54 -72.65 -51.14
N LYS A 10 7.60 -72.65 -50.31
CA LYS A 10 7.49 -72.92 -48.87
C LYS A 10 6.51 -71.95 -48.19
N GLU A 11 6.55 -70.68 -48.60
CA GLU A 11 5.64 -69.64 -48.12
C GLU A 11 4.17 -69.94 -48.47
N ALA A 12 3.87 -70.47 -49.66
CA ALA A 12 2.50 -70.84 -50.02
C ALA A 12 1.96 -72.01 -49.18
N LYS A 13 2.83 -72.97 -48.82
CA LYS A 13 2.47 -74.08 -47.92
C LYS A 13 2.28 -73.59 -46.49
N GLU A 14 3.14 -72.72 -46.00
CA GLU A 14 3.02 -72.11 -44.67
C GLU A 14 1.73 -71.29 -44.53
N LEU A 15 1.42 -70.46 -45.53
CA LEU A 15 0.16 -69.71 -45.58
C LEU A 15 -1.05 -70.64 -45.67
N SER A 16 -0.98 -71.71 -46.46
CA SER A 16 -2.04 -72.73 -46.53
C SER A 16 -2.24 -73.41 -45.17
N THR A 17 -1.18 -73.78 -44.46
CA THR A 17 -1.27 -74.37 -43.11
C THR A 17 -1.80 -73.38 -42.08
N ALA A 18 -1.38 -72.11 -42.14
CA ALA A 18 -1.88 -71.07 -41.25
C ALA A 18 -3.37 -70.81 -41.51
N PHE A 19 -3.78 -70.78 -42.77
CA PHE A 19 -5.17 -70.61 -43.17
C PHE A 19 -6.02 -71.80 -42.71
N HIS A 20 -5.52 -73.03 -42.89
CA HIS A 20 -6.23 -74.23 -42.46
C HIS A 20 -6.33 -74.35 -40.94
N SER A 21 -5.26 -73.95 -40.21
CA SER A 21 -5.28 -73.86 -38.75
C SER A 21 -6.29 -72.84 -38.26
N LEU A 22 -6.33 -71.65 -38.88
CA LEU A 22 -7.28 -70.60 -38.54
C LEU A 22 -8.72 -71.03 -38.83
N GLN A 23 -8.95 -71.69 -39.97
CA GLN A 23 -10.25 -72.24 -40.33
C GLN A 23 -10.73 -73.30 -39.33
N THR A 24 -9.82 -74.18 -38.90
CA THR A 24 -10.10 -75.21 -37.89
C THR A 24 -10.39 -74.59 -36.52
N GLN A 25 -9.65 -73.55 -36.14
CA GLN A 25 -9.89 -72.83 -34.89
C GLN A 25 -11.25 -72.12 -34.90
N ASN A 26 -11.59 -71.44 -35.99
CA ASN A 26 -12.89 -70.78 -36.16
C ASN A 26 -14.05 -71.80 -36.15
N GLN A 27 -13.88 -72.99 -36.72
CA GLN A 27 -14.88 -74.05 -36.65
C GLN A 27 -15.06 -74.59 -35.22
N LYS A 28 -13.97 -74.73 -34.45
CA LYS A 28 -14.05 -75.12 -33.03
C LYS A 28 -14.73 -74.06 -32.18
N GLU A 29 -14.42 -72.78 -32.41
CA GLU A 29 -15.07 -71.66 -31.72
C GLU A 29 -16.56 -71.57 -32.09
N ALA A 30 -16.92 -71.82 -33.35
CA ALA A 30 -18.32 -71.87 -33.80
C ALA A 30 -19.08 -73.06 -33.20
N GLN A 31 -18.45 -74.24 -33.09
CA GLN A 31 -19.05 -75.39 -32.40
C GLN A 31 -19.16 -75.17 -30.88
N GLU A 32 -18.19 -74.52 -30.23
CA GLU A 32 -18.31 -74.13 -28.82
C GLU A 32 -19.44 -73.11 -28.59
N GLU A 33 -19.67 -72.17 -29.52
CA GLU A 33 -20.79 -71.23 -29.45
C GLU A 33 -22.14 -71.92 -29.74
N GLU A 34 -22.17 -72.93 -30.60
CA GLU A 34 -23.39 -73.71 -30.88
C GLU A 34 -23.78 -74.63 -29.71
N VAL A 35 -22.78 -75.22 -29.02
CA VAL A 35 -23.01 -76.11 -27.86
C VAL A 35 -23.25 -75.33 -26.57
N TYR A 36 -22.62 -74.15 -26.40
CA TYR A 36 -22.81 -73.26 -25.25
C TYR A 36 -22.94 -71.79 -25.70
N PRO A 37 -24.11 -71.41 -26.25
CA PRO A 37 -24.34 -70.04 -26.71
C PRO A 37 -24.33 -69.07 -25.52
N GLY A 38 -23.18 -68.43 -25.29
CA GLY A 38 -23.00 -67.46 -24.20
C GLY A 38 -21.65 -67.49 -23.49
N ALA A 39 -20.90 -68.59 -23.54
CA ALA A 39 -19.64 -68.73 -22.79
C ALA A 39 -18.56 -67.70 -23.23
N GLY A 40 -18.45 -67.44 -24.53
CA GLY A 40 -17.55 -66.41 -25.08
C GLY A 40 -18.03 -64.96 -24.89
N ARG A 41 -19.34 -64.74 -24.70
CA ARG A 41 -19.90 -63.42 -24.36
C ARG A 41 -19.66 -63.09 -22.89
N ALA A 42 -19.95 -64.02 -21.99
CA ALA A 42 -19.73 -63.85 -20.56
C ALA A 42 -18.25 -63.56 -20.21
N LYS A 43 -17.29 -64.23 -20.87
CA LYS A 43 -15.85 -63.93 -20.67
C LYS A 43 -15.46 -62.53 -21.16
N ARG A 44 -15.98 -62.08 -22.31
CA ARG A 44 -15.71 -60.74 -22.87
C ARG A 44 -16.34 -59.64 -22.01
N GLU A 45 -17.56 -59.85 -21.53
CA GLU A 45 -18.27 -58.94 -20.62
C GLU A 45 -17.56 -58.84 -19.28
N HIS A 46 -17.09 -59.97 -18.72
CA HIS A 46 -16.34 -59.98 -17.47
C HIS A 46 -15.01 -59.21 -17.59
N TRP A 47 -14.28 -59.36 -18.71
CA TRP A 47 -13.06 -58.60 -18.96
C TRP A 47 -13.32 -57.10 -19.08
N TRP A 48 -14.35 -56.70 -19.84
CA TRP A 48 -14.75 -55.29 -19.96
C TRP A 48 -15.17 -54.67 -18.61
N CYS A 49 -15.91 -55.43 -17.79
CA CYS A 49 -16.33 -54.98 -16.47
C CYS A 49 -15.13 -54.73 -15.54
N ASN A 50 -14.13 -55.61 -15.59
CA ASN A 50 -12.90 -55.47 -14.81
C ASN A 50 -12.02 -54.31 -15.28
N VAL A 51 -11.91 -54.08 -16.58
CA VAL A 51 -11.17 -52.93 -17.13
C VAL A 51 -11.85 -51.61 -16.76
N PHE A 52 -13.17 -51.54 -16.87
CA PHE A 52 -13.95 -50.35 -16.52
C PHE A 52 -13.86 -50.03 -15.02
N THR A 53 -14.02 -51.03 -14.16
CA THR A 53 -13.93 -50.85 -12.70
C THR A 53 -12.51 -50.45 -12.26
N LEU A 54 -11.46 -51.08 -12.79
CA LEU A 54 -10.07 -50.68 -12.53
C LEU A 54 -9.78 -49.26 -13.00
N SER A 55 -10.35 -48.85 -14.15
CA SER A 55 -10.26 -47.48 -14.65
C SER A 55 -10.92 -46.49 -13.68
N LYS A 56 -12.12 -46.81 -13.17
CA LYS A 56 -12.84 -45.98 -12.18
C LYS A 56 -12.12 -45.88 -10.84
N VAL A 57 -11.43 -46.94 -10.40
CA VAL A 57 -10.60 -46.90 -9.19
C VAL A 57 -9.40 -45.96 -9.38
N LYS A 58 -8.73 -46.00 -10.54
CA LYS A 58 -7.62 -45.07 -10.85
C LYS A 58 -8.10 -43.62 -10.91
N GLU A 59 -9.25 -43.37 -11.54
CA GLU A 59 -9.89 -42.05 -11.61
C GLU A 59 -10.21 -41.50 -10.22
N ALA A 60 -10.79 -42.33 -9.34
CA ALA A 60 -11.09 -41.96 -7.96
C ALA A 60 -9.82 -41.64 -7.13
N GLN A 61 -8.75 -42.42 -7.31
CA GLN A 61 -7.47 -42.16 -6.66
C GLN A 61 -6.84 -40.85 -7.14
N PHE A 62 -6.92 -40.56 -8.45
CA PHE A 62 -6.43 -39.30 -9.02
C PHE A 62 -7.17 -38.09 -8.46
N ILE A 63 -8.51 -38.15 -8.39
CA ILE A 63 -9.33 -37.09 -7.80
C ILE A 63 -8.98 -36.87 -6.31
N LYS A 64 -8.74 -37.95 -5.56
CA LYS A 64 -8.30 -37.85 -4.16
C LYS A 64 -6.93 -37.16 -4.05
N ARG A 65 -5.98 -37.50 -4.93
CA ARG A 65 -4.65 -36.88 -4.95
C ARG A 65 -4.73 -35.39 -5.28
N ILE A 66 -5.54 -34.97 -6.27
CA ILE A 66 -5.77 -33.55 -6.56
C ILE A 66 -6.36 -32.84 -5.34
N LYS A 67 -7.41 -33.40 -4.73
CA LYS A 67 -8.04 -32.78 -3.53
C LYS A 67 -7.05 -32.64 -2.37
N GLN A 68 -6.11 -33.58 -2.23
CA GLN A 68 -5.08 -33.52 -1.22
C GLN A 68 -4.07 -32.39 -1.50
N GLN A 69 -3.58 -32.29 -2.74
CA GLN A 69 -2.72 -31.19 -3.17
C GLN A 69 -3.41 -29.82 -3.00
N ASP A 70 -4.71 -29.75 -3.32
CA ASP A 70 -5.50 -28.52 -3.21
C ASP A 70 -5.69 -28.09 -1.74
N ARG A 71 -5.77 -29.05 -0.81
CA ARG A 71 -5.78 -28.80 0.64
C ARG A 71 -4.41 -28.33 1.13
N GLU A 72 -3.34 -28.96 0.69
CA GLU A 72 -1.96 -28.58 1.04
C GLU A 72 -1.63 -27.18 0.54
N ALA A 73 -1.97 -26.86 -0.71
CA ALA A 73 -1.81 -25.53 -1.28
C ALA A 73 -2.61 -24.47 -0.51
N LYS A 74 -3.85 -24.78 -0.08
CA LYS A 74 -4.65 -23.86 0.76
C LYS A 74 -4.03 -23.63 2.14
N ILE A 75 -3.41 -24.64 2.73
CA ILE A 75 -2.72 -24.50 4.03
C ILE A 75 -1.49 -23.61 3.88
N LEU A 76 -0.68 -23.88 2.85
CA LEU A 76 0.52 -23.08 2.55
C LEU A 76 0.15 -21.61 2.29
N GLY A 77 -0.83 -21.35 1.43
CA GLY A 77 -1.29 -20.00 1.12
C GLY A 77 -1.78 -19.24 2.36
N LYS A 78 -2.51 -19.90 3.27
CA LYS A 78 -2.93 -19.28 4.54
C LYS A 78 -1.76 -18.95 5.46
N ALA A 79 -0.69 -19.75 5.45
CA ALA A 79 0.50 -19.49 6.24
C ALA A 79 1.27 -18.28 5.68
N GLU A 80 1.46 -18.22 4.36
CA GLU A 80 2.09 -17.08 3.69
C GLU A 80 1.30 -15.78 3.89
N ASP A 81 -0.03 -15.83 3.77
CA ASP A 81 -0.89 -14.66 4.01
C ASP A 81 -0.77 -14.14 5.45
N ARG A 82 -0.64 -15.05 6.43
CA ARG A 82 -0.41 -14.66 7.84
C ARG A 82 0.95 -14.01 8.01
N GLN A 83 2.00 -14.54 7.39
CA GLN A 83 3.34 -13.96 7.43
C GLN A 83 3.36 -12.57 6.77
N ARG A 84 2.81 -12.43 5.57
CA ARG A 84 2.70 -11.13 4.86
C ARG A 84 1.95 -10.09 5.69
N LYS A 85 0.85 -10.48 6.33
CA LYS A 85 0.10 -9.59 7.22
C LYS A 85 0.93 -9.18 8.43
N ALA A 86 1.63 -10.11 9.07
CA ALA A 86 2.51 -9.82 10.20
C ALA A 86 3.64 -8.84 9.80
N GLU A 87 4.31 -9.10 8.69
CA GLU A 87 5.36 -8.24 8.13
C GLU A 87 4.83 -6.84 7.80
N ALA A 88 3.69 -6.74 7.14
CA ALA A 88 3.05 -5.46 6.84
C ALA A 88 2.72 -4.66 8.10
N THR A 89 2.22 -5.33 9.15
CA THR A 89 1.97 -4.67 10.43
C THR A 89 3.25 -4.22 11.13
N ALA A 90 4.31 -5.03 11.07
CA ALA A 90 5.62 -4.68 11.64
C ALA A 90 6.25 -3.49 10.91
N LEU A 91 6.18 -3.44 9.58
CA LEU A 91 6.65 -2.30 8.79
C LEU A 91 5.88 -1.02 9.15
N LYS A 92 4.55 -1.10 9.23
CA LYS A 92 3.71 0.04 9.61
C LYS A 92 3.99 0.53 11.04
N GLN A 93 4.36 -0.37 11.96
CA GLN A 93 4.79 0.02 13.30
C GLN A 93 6.13 0.74 13.27
N LYS A 94 7.12 0.21 12.54
CA LYS A 94 8.43 0.86 12.35
C LYS A 94 8.29 2.26 11.75
N GLU A 95 7.45 2.43 10.73
CA GLU A 95 7.15 3.74 10.14
C GLU A 95 6.53 4.71 11.15
N LYS A 96 5.58 4.24 11.97
CA LYS A 96 4.96 5.07 13.02
C LYS A 96 5.98 5.47 14.10
N GLU A 97 6.89 4.58 14.47
CA GLU A 97 7.95 4.87 15.42
C GLU A 97 8.95 5.87 14.86
N GLN A 98 9.40 5.69 13.62
CA GLN A 98 10.25 6.66 12.94
C GLN A 98 9.56 8.03 12.82
N ALA A 99 8.26 8.07 12.50
CA ALA A 99 7.50 9.31 12.46
C ALA A 99 7.39 9.98 13.84
N LYS A 100 7.28 9.19 14.93
CA LYS A 100 7.31 9.74 16.30
C LYS A 100 8.69 10.30 16.64
N VAL A 101 9.76 9.59 16.32
CA VAL A 101 11.15 10.05 16.53
C VAL A 101 11.41 11.34 15.76
N ALA A 102 11.07 11.40 14.47
CA ALA A 102 11.20 12.61 13.66
C ALA A 102 10.39 13.78 14.24
N ARG A 103 9.20 13.50 14.81
CA ARG A 103 8.37 14.52 15.45
C ARG A 103 8.97 15.02 16.76
N GLU A 104 9.62 14.17 17.55
CA GLU A 104 10.33 14.57 18.76
C GLU A 104 11.58 15.40 18.43
N GLU A 105 12.35 14.99 17.42
CA GLU A 105 13.51 15.76 16.96
C GLU A 105 13.09 17.14 16.44
N ALA A 106 12.05 17.21 15.62
CA ALA A 106 11.50 18.49 15.16
C ALA A 106 10.99 19.37 16.31
N LYS A 107 10.43 18.77 17.37
CA LYS A 107 10.01 19.51 18.56
C LYS A 107 11.21 20.09 19.31
N LYS A 108 12.28 19.30 19.49
CA LYS A 108 13.53 19.76 20.13
C LYS A 108 14.16 20.93 19.36
N VAL A 109 14.25 20.84 18.03
CA VAL A 109 14.75 21.94 17.17
C VAL A 109 13.88 23.19 17.30
N ARG A 110 12.55 23.02 17.32
CA ARG A 110 11.64 24.16 17.47
C ARG A 110 11.76 24.85 18.83
N ASP A 111 11.98 24.07 19.89
CA ASP A 111 12.12 24.61 21.24
C ASP A 111 13.48 25.29 21.43
N THR A 112 14.55 24.80 20.81
CA THR A 112 15.86 25.49 20.81
C THR A 112 15.83 26.78 19.98
N GLU A 113 15.19 26.79 18.81
CA GLU A 113 15.01 28.01 18.01
C GLU A 113 14.20 29.08 18.76
N LYS A 114 13.13 28.67 19.46
CA LYS A 114 12.37 29.58 20.31
C LYS A 114 13.20 30.14 21.45
N ALA A 115 14.02 29.31 22.10
CA ALA A 115 14.92 29.74 23.17
C ALA A 115 15.95 30.76 22.66
N VAL A 116 16.59 30.49 21.51
CA VAL A 116 17.53 31.42 20.88
C VAL A 116 16.84 32.72 20.47
N LYS A 117 15.63 32.64 19.91
CA LYS A 117 14.87 33.84 19.55
C LYS A 117 14.46 34.66 20.77
N ALA A 118 14.17 34.01 21.90
CA ALA A 118 13.88 34.66 23.17
C ALA A 118 15.12 35.35 23.76
N THR A 119 16.29 34.69 23.74
CA THR A 119 17.54 35.30 24.23
C THR A 119 17.97 36.49 23.38
N VAL A 120 17.84 36.41 22.05
CA VAL A 120 18.11 37.55 21.14
C VAL A 120 17.17 38.73 21.42
N ARG A 121 15.88 38.47 21.66
CA ARG A 121 14.91 39.52 22.04
C ARG A 121 15.23 40.14 23.40
N ALA A 122 15.64 39.34 24.38
CA ALA A 122 16.06 39.83 25.68
C ALA A 122 17.30 40.73 25.57
N ARG A 123 18.31 40.30 24.80
CA ARG A 123 19.53 41.09 24.56
C ARG A 123 19.22 42.43 23.88
N LYS A 124 18.35 42.46 22.87
CA LYS A 124 17.88 43.71 22.24
C LYS A 124 17.17 44.65 23.22
N ARG A 125 16.43 44.12 24.20
CA ARG A 125 15.78 44.93 25.23
C ARG A 125 16.81 45.56 26.18
N TYR A 126 17.79 44.78 26.63
CA TYR A 126 18.88 45.30 27.46
C TYR A 126 19.70 46.37 26.73
N GLU A 127 20.02 46.19 25.45
CA GLU A 127 20.73 47.20 24.66
C GLU A 127 19.90 48.48 24.45
N ALA A 128 18.58 48.36 24.23
CA ALA A 128 17.70 49.51 24.12
C ALA A 128 17.54 50.27 25.45
N GLU A 129 17.53 49.55 26.57
CA GLU A 129 17.48 50.14 27.91
C GLU A 129 18.81 50.82 28.27
N ALA A 130 19.95 50.19 27.97
CA ALA A 130 21.27 50.80 28.12
C ALA A 130 21.41 52.06 27.25
N ALA A 131 20.92 52.04 26.01
CA ALA A 131 20.92 53.21 25.14
C ALA A 131 20.01 54.34 25.68
N LYS A 132 18.86 54.00 26.29
CA LYS A 132 18.01 54.98 26.97
C LYS A 132 18.68 55.55 28.22
N ALA A 133 19.34 54.72 29.02
CA ALA A 133 20.09 55.14 30.21
C ALA A 133 21.27 56.05 29.84
N GLN A 134 22.01 55.73 28.77
CA GLN A 134 23.07 56.60 28.25
C GLN A 134 22.52 57.93 27.73
N LYS A 135 21.38 57.93 27.01
CA LYS A 135 20.72 59.18 26.58
C LYS A 135 20.28 60.03 27.77
N ALA A 136 19.70 59.41 28.81
CA ALA A 136 19.30 60.11 30.04
C ALA A 136 20.52 60.67 30.81
N ALA A 137 21.60 59.90 30.94
CA ALA A 137 22.84 60.35 31.57
C ALA A 137 23.49 61.53 30.82
N ASN A 138 23.48 61.50 29.49
CA ASN A 138 23.98 62.60 28.67
C ASN A 138 23.11 63.86 28.76
N LEU A 139 21.78 63.72 28.91
CA LEU A 139 20.87 64.84 29.15
C LEU A 139 21.08 65.46 30.53
N SER A 140 21.32 64.64 31.56
CA SER A 140 21.66 65.10 32.92
C SER A 140 22.96 65.93 32.93
N LYS A 141 24.00 65.49 32.21
CA LYS A 141 25.26 66.24 32.08
C LYS A 141 25.11 67.56 31.31
N LYS A 142 24.14 67.65 30.39
CA LYS A 142 23.83 68.87 29.62
C LYS A 142 23.08 69.92 30.45
N GLY A 143 22.40 69.51 31.52
CA GLY A 143 21.69 70.42 32.44
C GLY A 143 22.63 71.24 33.32
N THR A 144 23.77 70.68 33.75
CA THR A 144 24.73 71.39 34.61
C THR A 144 25.52 72.47 33.87
N ALA A 145 25.63 72.37 32.55
CA ALA A 145 26.32 73.37 31.71
C ALA A 145 25.48 74.63 31.43
N ILE A 146 24.15 74.58 31.59
CA ILE A 146 23.26 75.71 31.26
C ILE A 146 23.01 76.63 32.48
N VAL A 147 23.35 76.20 33.70
CA VAL A 147 23.10 77.00 34.92
C VAL A 147 24.08 78.18 35.09
N GLN A 148 25.17 78.27 34.32
CA GLN A 148 26.10 79.41 34.39
C GLN A 148 25.90 80.51 33.33
N GLN A 149 24.95 80.37 32.40
CA GLN A 149 24.75 81.41 31.38
C GLN A 149 23.81 82.51 31.87
N LYS A 150 24.44 83.49 32.53
CA LYS A 150 23.92 84.79 32.99
C LYS A 150 22.85 85.39 32.07
N SER A 151 21.74 85.74 32.72
CA SER A 151 20.80 86.84 32.41
C SER A 151 21.17 87.72 31.21
N ARG A 152 20.41 87.59 30.12
CA ARG A 152 20.13 88.71 29.21
C ARG A 152 18.62 88.74 28.93
N PRO A 153 17.98 89.94 28.97
CA PRO A 153 16.54 90.04 28.83
C PRO A 153 16.09 89.74 27.39
N LYS A 154 14.99 88.99 27.28
CA LYS A 154 14.36 88.54 26.03
C LYS A 154 13.83 89.73 25.20
N PRO A 155 13.99 89.76 23.87
CA PRO A 155 13.16 90.58 23.02
C PRO A 155 11.75 89.95 22.90
N LYS A 156 10.73 90.79 23.06
CA LYS A 156 9.31 90.40 23.02
C LYS A 156 8.92 89.86 21.63
N PRO A 157 8.31 88.67 21.51
CA PRO A 157 7.62 88.30 20.27
C PRO A 157 6.26 89.00 20.19
N LYS A 158 6.01 89.63 19.04
CA LYS A 158 4.73 90.23 18.64
C LYS A 158 3.63 89.17 18.66
N ARG A 159 2.48 89.58 19.18
CA ARG A 159 1.24 88.84 19.33
C ARG A 159 0.46 88.90 18.01
N SER A 160 0.28 87.77 17.34
CA SER A 160 -0.83 87.49 16.42
C SER A 160 -1.13 86.00 16.54
N ALA A 161 -2.14 85.65 17.32
CA ALA A 161 -3.54 85.56 16.91
C ALA A 161 -3.87 84.12 16.48
N SER A 162 -4.74 83.50 17.29
CA SER A 162 -5.66 82.39 16.99
C SER A 162 -5.04 81.06 16.54
N GLN A 163 -5.44 79.87 16.99
CA GLN A 163 -6.66 79.42 17.68
C GLN A 163 -6.25 78.05 18.29
N LEU A 164 -6.44 77.77 19.59
CA LEU A 164 -7.62 77.05 20.14
C LEU A 164 -8.12 75.97 19.15
N GLN A 165 -8.07 74.67 19.44
CA GLN A 165 -8.67 73.96 20.57
C GLN A 165 -8.00 72.57 20.65
N GLY A 166 -7.79 72.00 21.84
CA GLY A 166 -8.83 71.26 22.54
C GLY A 166 -9.00 69.89 21.86
N GLY A 167 -8.53 68.78 22.39
CA GLY A 167 -8.82 68.30 23.74
C GLY A 167 -9.89 67.23 23.62
N GLY A 168 -9.47 65.98 23.80
CA GLY A 168 -10.34 64.80 23.90
C GLY A 168 -10.80 64.24 22.56
N ASP A 169 -10.60 62.95 22.32
CA ASP A 169 -11.64 61.97 22.60
C ASP A 169 -11.17 60.58 22.16
N ARG A 170 -11.76 59.58 22.81
CA ARG A 170 -11.64 58.15 22.57
C ARG A 170 -11.67 57.82 21.08
N GLY A 171 -10.57 57.24 20.60
CA GLY A 171 -10.58 56.44 19.39
C GLY A 171 -10.27 55.01 19.80
N GLU A 172 -11.31 54.26 20.14
CA GLU A 172 -11.27 52.81 20.26
C GLU A 172 -10.49 52.26 19.07
N GLY A 173 -9.35 51.63 19.34
CA GLY A 173 -8.67 50.86 18.33
C GLY A 173 -9.67 49.84 17.81
N GLN A 174 -9.97 49.87 16.51
CA GLN A 174 -10.57 48.72 15.85
C GLN A 174 -9.60 47.56 16.00
N SER A 175 -9.74 46.83 17.10
CA SER A 175 -9.20 45.49 17.25
C SER A 175 -9.89 44.66 16.20
N GLN A 176 -9.19 44.47 15.08
CA GLN A 176 -9.55 43.52 14.05
C GLN A 176 -9.91 42.21 14.75
N PRO A 177 -11.15 41.68 14.62
CA PRO A 177 -11.49 40.44 15.29
C PRO A 177 -10.55 39.36 14.77
N PRO A 178 -10.05 38.45 15.63
CA PRO A 178 -9.19 37.37 15.18
C PRO A 178 -9.96 36.60 14.09
N GLN A 179 -9.40 36.55 12.88
CA GLN A 179 -9.92 35.73 11.80
C GLN A 179 -9.85 34.27 12.26
N LYS A 180 -10.95 33.78 12.82
CA LYS A 180 -11.12 32.36 13.10
C LYS A 180 -11.14 31.67 11.74
N ALA A 181 -10.09 30.91 11.44
CA ALA A 181 -10.11 29.97 10.33
C ALA A 181 -11.09 28.85 10.69
N SER A 182 -12.39 29.07 10.53
CA SER A 182 -13.36 27.98 10.51
C SER A 182 -13.19 27.26 9.17
N ARG A 183 -12.31 26.26 9.16
CA ARG A 183 -12.22 25.33 8.03
C ARG A 183 -13.41 24.37 8.13
N THR A 184 -14.58 24.82 7.68
CA THR A 184 -15.71 23.94 7.42
C THR A 184 -15.31 23.04 6.26
N GLN A 185 -15.25 21.73 6.49
CA GLN A 185 -15.06 20.77 5.41
C GLN A 185 -16.39 20.63 4.67
N THR A 186 -16.50 21.20 3.48
CA THR A 186 -17.58 20.84 2.55
C THR A 186 -17.26 19.45 2.01
N ILE A 187 -18.00 18.44 2.45
CA ILE A 187 -17.93 17.09 1.88
C ILE A 187 -18.56 17.19 0.49
N ARG A 188 -17.74 17.20 -0.56
CA ARG A 188 -18.22 17.11 -1.93
C ARG A 188 -18.52 15.65 -2.23
N ALA A 189 -19.80 15.31 -2.42
CA ALA A 189 -20.20 13.96 -2.80
C ALA A 189 -19.63 13.62 -4.20
N PRO A 190 -19.17 12.38 -4.44
CA PRO A 190 -18.69 11.97 -5.76
C PRO A 190 -19.86 11.81 -6.75
N GLU A 191 -19.87 12.60 -7.82
CA GLU A 191 -20.83 12.59 -8.94
C GLU A 191 -20.72 11.34 -9.85
N ARG A 192 -20.35 10.17 -9.31
CA ARG A 192 -20.01 8.99 -10.12
C ARG A 192 -20.94 7.81 -9.88
N TYR A 193 -22.22 8.07 -9.69
CA TYR A 193 -23.28 7.10 -9.95
C TYR A 193 -24.54 7.87 -10.39
N SER A 194 -24.74 7.95 -11.70
CA SER A 194 -26.07 8.18 -12.27
C SER A 194 -26.63 6.81 -12.62
N GLU A 195 -27.86 6.54 -12.16
CA GLU A 195 -28.68 5.37 -12.48
C GLU A 195 -28.94 5.21 -13.98
#